data_AF-A0A926JEZ6-F1
#
_entry.id   AF-A0A926JEZ6-F1
#
_cell.length_a   1.000
_cell.length_b   1.000
_cell.length_c   1.000
_cell.angle_alpha   90.00
_cell.angle_beta   90.00
_cell.angle_gamma   90.00
#
_symmetry.space_group_name_H-M   'P 1'
#
loop_
_entity.id
_entity.type
_entity.pdbx_description
1 polymer ?
#
loop_
_entity_poly.entity_id
_entity_poly.type
_entity_poly.pdbx_seq_one_letter_code
_entity_poly.pdbx_strand_id
1 'polypeptide(L)'
;MSTAAYAGSNSPVSISKDRGARGNFLHGGDTFTVSDLSKDGKSAALKFSWRKGNEGGGATIWNSRGSGTTRKMVVNVPEGATVTTQACAGNVSTQKPRNCGSTTQGTA
;
A
#
# COMPACT_ATOMS: atom_id res chain seq x y z
N MET A 1 -29.68 -17.29 5.32
CA MET A 1 -29.31 -15.89 5.61
C MET A 1 -28.52 -15.40 4.42
N SER A 2 -29.06 -14.46 3.64
CA SER A 2 -28.35 -13.89 2.49
C SER A 2 -27.35 -12.87 2.99
N THR A 3 -26.05 -13.17 2.88
CA THR A 3 -24.98 -12.20 3.12
C THR A 3 -25.08 -11.12 2.05
N ALA A 4 -25.30 -9.87 2.45
CA ALA A 4 -25.14 -8.73 1.56
C ALA A 4 -23.71 -8.76 1.02
N ALA A 5 -23.55 -8.70 -0.31
CA ALA A 5 -22.23 -8.55 -0.92
C ALA A 5 -21.64 -7.22 -0.44
N TYR A 6 -20.45 -7.25 0.17
CA TYR A 6 -19.74 -6.04 0.54
C TYR A 6 -19.22 -5.38 -0.75
N ALA A 7 -19.55 -4.11 -0.96
CA ALA A 7 -19.02 -3.37 -2.10
C ALA A 7 -17.60 -2.88 -1.76
N GLY A 8 -16.60 -3.69 -2.06
CA GLY A 8 -15.19 -3.32 -1.97
C GLY A 8 -14.85 -2.09 -2.81
N SER A 9 -13.78 -1.37 -2.43
CA SER A 9 -13.29 -0.19 -3.13
C SER A 9 -11.76 -0.08 -3.10
N ASN A 10 -11.19 0.31 -4.23
CA ASN A 10 -9.75 0.60 -4.32
C ASN A 10 -9.40 1.79 -3.41
N SER A 11 -8.20 1.80 -2.85
CA SER A 11 -7.70 3.04 -2.25
C SER A 11 -7.30 4.03 -3.35
N PRO A 12 -7.41 5.34 -3.11
CA PRO A 12 -6.70 6.34 -3.90
C PRO A 12 -5.19 6.03 -3.96
N VAL A 13 -4.52 6.65 -4.93
CA VAL A 13 -3.06 6.56 -5.03
C VAL A 13 -2.42 7.47 -3.98
N SER A 14 -1.67 6.89 -3.07
CA SER A 14 -0.77 7.60 -2.16
C SER A 14 0.54 7.90 -2.89
N ILE A 15 1.07 9.11 -2.74
CA ILE A 15 2.34 9.56 -3.33
C ILE A 15 3.22 10.09 -2.21
N SER A 16 4.48 9.66 -2.15
CA SER A 16 5.46 10.15 -1.18
C SER A 16 5.70 11.66 -1.34
N LYS A 17 6.11 12.35 -0.27
CA LYS A 17 6.33 13.81 -0.27
C LYS A 17 7.39 14.26 -1.28
N ASP A 18 8.42 13.44 -1.46
CA ASP A 18 9.48 13.65 -2.44
C ASP A 18 9.11 13.15 -3.84
N ARG A 19 7.88 12.65 -4.03
CA ARG A 19 7.38 12.05 -5.27
C ARG A 19 8.26 10.91 -5.80
N GLY A 20 9.04 10.28 -4.92
CA GLY A 20 9.88 9.12 -5.24
C GLY A 20 9.13 7.79 -5.24
N ALA A 21 7.97 7.72 -4.58
CA ALA A 21 7.16 6.51 -4.53
C ALA A 21 5.68 6.83 -4.72
N ARG A 22 4.95 5.88 -5.31
CA ARG A 22 3.49 5.84 -5.25
C ARG A 22 3.00 4.44 -4.94
N GLY A 23 1.81 4.33 -4.38
CA GLY A 23 1.18 3.03 -4.19
C GLY A 23 -0.28 3.14 -3.78
N ASN A 24 -0.97 2.02 -3.86
CA ASN A 24 -2.39 1.91 -3.58
C ASN A 24 -2.78 0.46 -3.28
N PHE A 25 -4.02 0.30 -2.82
CA PHE A 25 -4.72 -0.96 -2.69
C PHE A 25 -5.74 -1.12 -3.83
N LEU A 26 -5.77 -2.31 -4.42
CA LEU A 26 -6.74 -2.74 -5.41
C LEU A 26 -7.61 -3.84 -4.79
N HIS A 27 -8.91 -3.58 -4.64
CA HIS A 27 -9.86 -4.54 -4.05
C HIS A 27 -10.00 -5.80 -4.93
N GLY A 28 -9.91 -5.64 -6.26
CA GLY A 28 -9.92 -6.75 -7.21
C GLY A 28 -8.68 -7.63 -7.04
N GLY A 29 -8.78 -8.63 -6.18
CA GLY A 29 -7.69 -9.55 -5.83
C GLY A 29 -6.79 -9.06 -4.70
N ASP A 30 -7.30 -8.20 -3.79
CA ASP A 30 -6.63 -7.69 -2.59
C ASP A 30 -5.14 -7.37 -2.77
N THR A 31 -4.86 -6.58 -3.80
CA THR A 31 -3.50 -6.34 -4.28
C THR A 31 -2.99 -4.98 -3.85
N PHE A 32 -1.88 -4.98 -3.13
CA PHE A 32 -1.12 -3.79 -2.79
C PHE A 32 -0.04 -3.55 -3.83
N THR A 33 0.06 -2.32 -4.35
CA THR A 33 1.08 -1.96 -5.34
C THR A 33 1.97 -0.83 -4.86
N VAL A 34 3.26 -0.92 -5.17
CA VAL A 34 4.23 0.14 -4.90
C VAL A 34 5.16 0.30 -6.08
N SER A 35 5.18 1.51 -6.66
CA SER A 35 6.06 1.89 -7.75
C SER A 35 7.14 2.83 -7.26
N ASP A 36 8.35 2.59 -7.73
CA ASP A 36 9.46 3.53 -7.59
C ASP A 36 9.44 4.49 -8.78
N LEU A 37 9.38 5.79 -8.50
CA LEU A 37 9.21 6.83 -9.49
C LEU A 37 10.49 7.61 -9.78
N SER A 38 11.52 7.50 -8.94
CA SER A 38 12.68 8.42 -8.98
C SER A 38 14.01 7.68 -8.97
N LYS A 39 15.02 8.24 -9.65
CA LYS A 39 16.41 7.76 -9.59
C LYS A 39 17.18 8.50 -8.49
N ASP A 40 16.64 8.49 -7.27
CA ASP A 40 17.22 9.21 -6.13
C ASP A 40 18.07 8.32 -5.21
N GLY A 41 18.29 7.06 -5.62
CA GLY A 41 19.04 6.07 -4.85
C GLY A 41 18.28 5.51 -3.64
N LYS A 42 17.02 5.91 -3.43
CA LYS A 42 16.15 5.34 -2.41
C LYS A 42 15.32 4.18 -3.00
N SER A 43 14.69 3.44 -2.10
CA SER A 43 13.68 2.43 -2.43
C SER A 43 12.28 2.98 -2.13
N ALA A 44 11.33 2.69 -3.01
CA ALA A 44 9.93 2.94 -2.72
C ALA A 44 9.40 1.97 -1.65
N ALA A 45 8.52 2.45 -0.79
CA ALA A 45 7.86 1.65 0.23
C ALA A 45 6.36 1.96 0.28
N LEU A 46 5.54 0.94 0.50
CA LEU A 46 4.13 1.09 0.84
C LEU A 46 3.90 0.48 2.20
N LYS A 47 3.54 1.32 3.16
CA LYS A 47 2.98 0.87 4.43
C LYS A 47 1.50 0.61 4.21
N PHE A 48 1.01 -0.53 4.67
CA PHE A 48 -0.41 -0.81 4.67
C PHE A 48 -0.86 -1.45 5.97
N SER A 49 -2.12 -1.24 6.31
CA SER A 49 -2.82 -1.96 7.36
C SER A 49 -4.27 -2.18 6.96
N TRP A 50 -4.91 -3.19 7.55
CA TRP A 50 -6.34 -3.42 7.41
C TRP A 50 -6.95 -3.68 8.77
N ARG A 51 -8.24 -3.35 8.92
CA ARG A 51 -8.98 -3.58 10.16
C ARG A 51 -10.43 -3.97 9.88
N LYS A 52 -10.92 -4.99 10.58
CA LYS A 52 -12.32 -5.41 10.60
C LYS A 52 -12.74 -5.71 12.04
N GLY A 53 -13.51 -4.81 12.65
CA GLY A 53 -13.84 -4.91 14.08
C GLY A 53 -12.58 -4.89 14.95
N ASN A 54 -12.33 -5.99 15.66
CA ASN A 54 -11.16 -6.20 16.54
C ASN A 54 -9.99 -6.90 15.85
N GLU A 55 -10.19 -7.41 14.63
CA GLU A 55 -9.14 -8.04 13.84
C GLU A 55 -8.41 -7.00 13.00
N GLY A 56 -7.11 -7.21 12.81
CA GLY A 56 -6.31 -6.34 11.97
C GLY A 56 -4.96 -6.95 11.62
N GLY A 57 -4.35 -6.39 10.58
CA GLY A 57 -3.03 -6.78 10.11
C GLY A 57 -2.38 -5.65 9.32
N GLY A 58 -1.14 -5.82 8.94
CA GLY A 58 -0.42 -4.83 8.15
C GLY A 58 1.04 -5.19 7.96
N ALA A 59 1.66 -4.59 6.94
CA ALA A 59 3.07 -4.75 6.66
C ALA A 59 3.61 -3.54 5.88
N THR A 60 4.90 -3.60 5.56
CA THR A 60 5.55 -2.66 4.64
C THR A 60 6.11 -3.42 3.44
N ILE A 61 5.72 -3.02 2.24
CA ILE A 61 6.22 -3.58 0.99
C ILE A 61 7.31 -2.65 0.47
N TRP A 62 8.49 -3.20 0.18
CA TRP A 62 9.61 -2.45 -0.37
C TRP A 62 9.81 -2.78 -1.84
N ASN A 63 9.95 -1.75 -2.69
CA ASN A 63 10.45 -1.88 -4.04
C ASN A 63 11.82 -1.21 -4.15
N SER A 64 12.86 -2.04 -4.23
CA SER A 64 14.26 -1.64 -4.35
C SER A 64 14.85 -1.96 -5.72
N ARG A 65 14.01 -2.22 -6.74
CA ARG A 65 14.46 -2.59 -8.08
C ARG A 65 14.80 -1.38 -8.97
N GLY A 66 14.69 -0.17 -8.41
CA GLY A 66 15.00 1.10 -9.08
C GLY A 66 13.82 1.73 -9.79
N SER A 67 14.02 2.97 -10.25
CA SER A 67 13.01 3.81 -10.88
C SER A 67 12.29 3.13 -12.06
N GLY A 68 10.97 3.34 -12.14
CA GLY A 68 10.08 2.78 -13.16
C GLY A 68 9.58 1.37 -12.85
N THR A 69 10.11 0.71 -11.82
CA THR A 69 9.66 -0.62 -11.43
C THR A 69 8.44 -0.56 -10.51
N THR A 70 7.66 -1.64 -10.51
CA THR A 70 6.51 -1.81 -9.61
C THR A 70 6.59 -3.17 -8.95
N ARG A 71 6.37 -3.19 -7.63
CA ARG A 71 6.17 -4.41 -6.86
C ARG A 71 4.70 -4.53 -6.47
N LYS A 72 4.20 -5.76 -6.49
CA LYS A 72 2.85 -6.12 -6.03
C LYS A 72 2.96 -7.10 -4.87
N MET A 73 2.00 -7.04 -3.95
CA MET A 73 1.80 -8.04 -2.90
C MET A 73 0.31 -8.31 -2.79
N VAL A 74 -0.06 -9.58 -2.87
CA VAL A 74 -1.43 -10.04 -2.61
C VAL A 74 -1.51 -10.43 -1.14
N VAL A 75 -2.55 -9.98 -0.46
CA VAL A 75 -2.83 -10.32 0.94
C VAL A 75 -4.31 -10.63 1.02
N ASN A 76 -4.71 -11.79 1.54
CA ASN A 76 -6.12 -12.08 1.73
C ASN A 76 -6.67 -11.16 2.83
N VAL A 77 -7.36 -10.09 2.45
CA VAL A 77 -7.94 -9.15 3.40
C VAL A 77 -9.40 -9.57 3.62
N PRO A 78 -9.88 -9.65 4.87
CA PRO A 78 -11.27 -9.99 5.11
C PRO A 78 -12.22 -8.99 4.42
N GLU A 79 -13.17 -9.51 3.64
CA GLU A 79 -14.23 -8.73 2.97
C GLU A 79 -14.86 -7.71 3.93
N GLY A 80 -14.94 -6.45 3.50
CA GLY A 80 -15.44 -5.33 4.29
C GLY A 80 -14.47 -4.74 5.31
N ALA A 81 -13.21 -5.18 5.32
CA ALA A 81 -12.18 -4.52 6.13
C ALA A 81 -11.80 -3.16 5.53
N THR A 82 -11.59 -2.16 6.39
CA THR A 82 -10.99 -0.90 5.98
C THR A 82 -9.51 -1.11 5.75
N VAL A 83 -9.04 -0.81 4.54
CA VAL A 83 -7.64 -0.89 4.15
C VAL A 83 -7.05 0.51 4.14
N THR A 84 -5.95 0.71 4.84
CA THR A 84 -5.21 1.96 4.92
C THR A 84 -3.85 1.78 4.25
N THR A 85 -3.47 2.69 3.35
CA THR A 85 -2.19 2.66 2.65
C THR A 85 -1.47 4.00 2.69
N GLN A 86 -0.14 3.96 2.70
CA GLN A 86 0.71 5.16 2.72
C GLN A 86 2.02 4.88 1.98
N ALA A 87 2.27 5.61 0.89
CA ALA A 87 3.51 5.53 0.13
C ALA A 87 4.61 6.37 0.78
N CYS A 88 5.82 5.83 0.81
CA CYS A 88 7.02 6.40 1.41
C CYS A 88 8.22 6.12 0.49
N ALA A 89 9.30 6.89 0.64
CA ALA A 89 10.58 6.60 0.01
C ALA A 89 11.66 6.47 1.10
N GLY A 90 12.55 5.50 1.02
CA GLY A 90 13.55 5.27 2.07
C GLY A 90 14.55 4.18 1.72
N ASN A 91 15.40 3.80 2.68
CA ASN A 91 16.42 2.79 2.45
C ASN A 91 15.95 1.42 2.95
N VAL A 92 15.75 0.48 2.01
CA VAL A 92 15.32 -0.89 2.32
C VAL A 92 16.29 -1.61 3.27
N SER A 93 17.60 -1.37 3.14
CA SER A 93 18.65 -1.96 3.99
C SER A 93 18.50 -1.60 5.46
N THR A 94 17.95 -0.42 5.75
CA THR A 94 17.69 0.05 7.12
C THR A 94 16.25 -0.18 7.56
N GLN A 95 15.38 -0.66 6.67
CA GLN A 95 13.95 -0.82 6.88
C GLN A 95 13.25 0.42 7.46
N LYS A 96 13.71 1.62 7.08
CA LYS A 96 13.18 2.91 7.57
C LYS A 96 12.48 3.68 6.45
N PRO A 97 11.15 3.61 6.34
CA PRO A 97 10.39 4.47 5.43
C PRO A 97 10.56 5.93 5.83
N ARG A 98 10.83 6.80 4.86
CA ARG A 98 10.92 8.26 5.03
C ARG A 98 10.00 8.94 4.01
N ASN A 99 9.91 10.27 4.08
CA ASN A 99 9.17 11.09 3.12
C ASN A 99 7.75 10.59 2.82
N CYS A 100 7.07 10.02 3.82
CA CYS A 100 5.77 9.42 3.64
C CYS A 100 4.72 10.47 3.23
N GLY A 101 3.91 10.10 2.25
CA GLY A 101 2.79 10.88 1.75
C GLY A 101 1.58 10.85 2.66
N SER A 102 0.47 11.35 2.12
CA SER A 102 -0.82 11.24 2.77
C SER A 102 -1.29 9.79 2.81
N THR A 103 -1.93 9.43 3.91
CA THR A 103 -2.63 8.17 4.06
C THR A 103 -3.88 8.16 3.17
N THR A 104 -4.14 7.02 2.53
CA THR A 104 -5.35 6.81 1.72
C THR A 104 -6.06 5.55 2.20
N GLN A 105 -7.37 5.46 1.93
CA GLN A 105 -8.19 4.34 2.38
C GLN A 105 -9.00 3.73 1.24
N GLY A 106 -9.16 2.42 1.31
CA GLY A 106 -10.09 1.62 0.51
C GLY A 106 -10.80 0.61 1.39
N THR A 107 -11.61 -0.25 0.79
CA THR A 107 -12.32 -1.33 1.48
C THR A 107 -12.07 -2.61 0.69
N ALA A 108 -11.69 -3.70 1.36
CA ALA A 108 -11.64 -5.00 0.72
C ALA A 108 -13.06 -5.43 0.32
#